data_AF-A0A9W6ZFE7-F1
#
_entry.id   AF-A0A9W6ZFE7-F1
#
_cell.length_a   1.000
_cell.length_b   1.000
_cell.length_c   1.000
_cell.angle_alpha   90.00
_cell.angle_beta   90.00
_cell.angle_gamma   90.00
#
_symmetry.space_group_name_H-M   'P 1'
#
loop_
_entity.id
_entity.type
_entity.pdbx_description
1 polymer ?
#
loop_
_entity_poly.entity_id
_entity_poly.type
_entity_poly.pdbx_seq_one_letter_code
_entity_poly.pdbx_strand_id
1 'polypeptide(L)'
;MEDDDLTALTSQLSELGSHPDKALINAITMLAEDYADDSLGANEFYDIIRTRMVSASTSDIFKLPLVYLVDSILNNAKGEFISVVGETITSVFFSVYSKIDDNSKKKFARLLSIWKKN
;
A
#
# COMPACT_ATOMS: atom_id res chain seq x y z
N MET A 1 -2.58 -20.50 9.45
CA MET A 1 -1.42 -20.12 8.62
C MET A 1 -1.64 -18.71 8.10
N GLU A 2 -2.77 -18.43 7.45
CA GLU A 2 -3.19 -17.07 7.05
C GLU A 2 -3.22 -16.05 8.21
N ASP A 3 -3.73 -16.42 9.39
CA ASP A 3 -3.76 -15.51 10.55
C ASP A 3 -2.37 -15.04 11.04
N ASP A 4 -1.35 -15.88 10.91
CA ASP A 4 0.02 -15.56 11.36
C ASP A 4 0.68 -14.54 10.41
N ASP A 5 0.41 -14.66 9.11
CA ASP A 5 0.91 -13.76 8.08
C ASP A 5 0.25 -12.38 8.12
N LEU A 6 -1.07 -12.30 8.35
CA LEU A 6 -1.77 -11.03 8.54
C LEU A 6 -1.34 -10.32 9.84
N THR A 7 -0.98 -11.10 10.86
CA THR A 7 -0.35 -10.58 12.08
C THR A 7 1.04 -10.03 11.79
N ALA A 8 1.85 -10.76 11.01
CA ALA A 8 3.17 -10.32 10.57
C ALA A 8 3.10 -9.02 9.74
N LEU A 9 2.14 -8.93 8.83
CA LEU A 9 1.86 -7.72 8.04
C LEU A 9 1.62 -6.52 8.96
N THR A 10 0.77 -6.67 9.98
CA THR A 10 0.45 -5.58 10.91
C THR A 10 1.69 -5.10 11.67
N SER A 11 2.57 -6.03 12.09
CA SER A 11 3.85 -5.70 12.72
C SER A 11 4.77 -4.94 11.76
N GLN A 12 4.96 -5.44 10.54
CA GLN A 12 5.81 -4.81 9.53
C GLN A 12 5.30 -3.42 9.13
N LEU A 13 3.98 -3.23 8.99
CA LEU A 13 3.40 -1.92 8.72
C LEU A 13 3.64 -0.92 9.85
N SER A 14 3.76 -1.39 11.10
CA SER A 14 4.08 -0.55 12.25
C SER A 14 5.52 -0.03 12.20
N GLU A 15 6.43 -0.80 11.61
CA GLU A 15 7.84 -0.46 11.41
C GLU A 15 8.07 0.46 10.20
N LEU A 16 7.12 0.52 9.27
CA LEU A 16 7.20 1.41 8.11
C LEU A 16 7.14 2.89 8.57
N GLY A 17 8.32 3.51 8.66
CA GLY A 17 8.52 4.86 9.14
C GLY A 17 8.16 5.95 8.11
N SER A 18 8.65 7.17 8.33
CA SER A 18 8.33 8.37 7.51
C SER A 18 9.03 8.42 6.16
N HIS A 19 9.94 7.47 5.92
CA HIS A 19 10.67 7.34 4.67
C HIS A 19 10.41 5.97 4.07
N PRO A 20 10.32 5.86 2.73
CA PRO A 20 10.11 4.57 2.09
C PRO A 20 11.32 3.67 2.38
N ASP A 21 11.10 2.63 3.17
CA ASP A 21 12.09 1.59 3.41
C ASP A 21 11.94 0.51 2.33
N LYS A 22 12.92 0.45 1.41
CA LYS A 22 12.89 -0.49 0.30
C LYS A 22 12.93 -1.95 0.77
N ALA A 23 13.69 -2.25 1.82
CA ALA A 23 13.82 -3.63 2.31
C ALA A 23 12.48 -4.09 2.90
N LEU A 24 11.85 -3.24 3.71
CA LEU A 24 10.56 -3.56 4.30
C LEU A 24 9.42 -3.61 3.27
N ILE A 25 9.40 -2.68 2.30
CA ILE A 25 8.43 -2.70 1.19
C ILE A 25 8.57 -3.99 0.39
N ASN A 26 9.79 -4.41 0.06
CA ASN A 26 10.03 -5.67 -0.64
C ASN A 26 9.61 -6.88 0.19
N ALA A 27 9.88 -6.89 1.49
CA ALA A 27 9.47 -7.98 2.38
C ALA A 27 7.94 -8.13 2.42
N ILE A 28 7.21 -7.03 2.59
CA ILE A 28 5.74 -7.04 2.57
C ILE A 28 5.23 -7.44 1.17
N THR A 29 5.89 -7.00 0.10
CA THR A 29 5.49 -7.35 -1.27
C THR A 29 5.67 -8.84 -1.55
N MET A 30 6.75 -9.46 -1.08
CA MET A 30 6.94 -10.92 -1.17
C MET A 30 5.88 -11.67 -0.37
N LEU A 31 5.50 -11.18 0.81
CA LEU A 31 4.38 -11.76 1.57
C LEU A 31 3.06 -11.64 0.80
N ALA A 32 2.84 -10.52 0.10
CA ALA A 32 1.65 -10.33 -0.72
C ALA A 32 1.58 -11.30 -1.91
N GLU A 33 2.71 -11.77 -2.45
CA GLU A 33 2.73 -12.72 -3.58
C GLU A 33 2.00 -14.03 -3.26
N ASP A 34 2.03 -14.49 -2.00
CA ASP A 34 1.33 -15.70 -1.55
C ASP A 34 -0.21 -15.57 -1.61
N TYR A 35 -0.73 -14.34 -1.66
CA TYR A 35 -2.16 -14.02 -1.72
C TYR A 35 -2.62 -13.61 -3.13
N ALA A 36 -1.72 -13.50 -4.10
CA ALA A 36 -2.02 -12.90 -5.40
C ALA A 36 -3.07 -13.68 -6.22
N ASP A 37 -3.22 -14.99 -5.97
CA ASP A 37 -4.17 -15.87 -6.66
C ASP A 37 -5.46 -16.14 -5.85
N ASP A 38 -5.58 -15.57 -4.63
CA ASP A 38 -6.78 -15.67 -3.79
C ASP A 38 -7.43 -14.31 -3.59
N SER A 39 -8.65 -14.16 -4.13
CA SER A 39 -9.38 -12.90 -4.07
C SER A 39 -9.76 -12.50 -2.64
N LEU A 40 -10.08 -13.47 -1.76
CA LEU A 40 -10.44 -13.19 -0.38
C LEU A 40 -9.20 -12.74 0.41
N GLY A 41 -8.12 -13.52 0.35
CA GLY A 41 -6.86 -13.18 0.99
C GLY A 41 -6.24 -11.87 0.48
N ALA A 42 -6.26 -11.62 -0.83
CA ALA A 42 -5.81 -10.35 -1.39
C ALA A 42 -6.65 -9.17 -0.88
N ASN A 43 -7.97 -9.36 -0.72
CA ASN A 43 -8.86 -8.36 -0.14
C ASN A 43 -8.49 -8.05 1.30
N GLU A 44 -8.36 -9.07 2.16
CA GLU A 44 -8.02 -8.91 3.57
C GLU A 44 -6.65 -8.28 3.77
N PHE A 45 -5.65 -8.73 3.01
CA PHE A 45 -4.30 -8.18 3.03
C PHE A 45 -4.29 -6.68 2.66
N TYR A 46 -4.98 -6.33 1.57
CA TYR A 46 -5.09 -4.93 1.15
C TYR A 46 -5.92 -4.10 2.13
N ASP A 47 -6.97 -4.65 2.75
CA ASP A 47 -7.83 -3.96 3.70
C ASP A 47 -7.04 -3.42 4.90
N ILE A 48 -6.09 -4.20 5.41
CA ILE A 48 -5.18 -3.81 6.49
C ILE A 48 -4.32 -2.60 6.07
N ILE A 49 -3.72 -2.65 4.89
CA ILE A 49 -2.89 -1.55 4.34
C ILE A 49 -3.78 -0.31 4.13
N ARG A 50 -4.92 -0.48 3.45
CA ARG A 50 -5.87 0.58 3.13
C ARG A 50 -6.35 1.28 4.39
N THR A 51 -6.73 0.53 5.41
CA THR A 51 -7.16 1.04 6.71
C THR A 51 -6.08 1.91 7.34
N ARG A 52 -4.81 1.48 7.29
CA ARG A 52 -3.69 2.29 7.77
C ARG A 52 -3.47 3.56 6.94
N MET A 53 -3.65 3.51 5.62
CA MET A 53 -3.51 4.68 4.74
C MET A 53 -4.52 5.78 5.06
N VAL A 54 -5.79 5.41 5.24
CA VAL A 54 -6.88 6.39 5.43
C VAL A 54 -7.12 6.77 6.89
N SER A 55 -6.67 5.95 7.82
CA SER A 55 -6.82 6.17 9.27
C SER A 55 -6.39 7.58 9.68
N ALA A 56 -7.19 8.18 10.56
CA ALA A 56 -6.92 9.48 11.16
C ALA A 56 -5.78 9.42 12.19
N SER A 57 -5.54 8.24 12.77
CA SER A 57 -4.46 8.03 13.75
C SER A 57 -3.09 7.86 13.11
N THR A 58 -3.04 7.55 11.80
CA THR A 58 -1.78 7.45 11.05
C THR A 58 -1.30 8.86 10.70
N SER A 59 -0.14 9.25 11.24
CA SER A 59 0.52 10.51 10.91
C SER A 59 0.75 10.67 9.41
N ASP A 60 0.55 11.89 8.89
CA ASP A 60 0.57 12.16 7.46
C ASP A 60 1.91 11.81 6.80
N ILE A 61 3.02 11.94 7.53
CA ILE A 61 4.37 11.60 7.06
C ILE A 61 4.55 10.10 6.76
N PHE A 62 3.71 9.23 7.32
CA PHE A 62 3.75 7.78 7.09
C PHE A 62 2.89 7.34 5.90
N LYS A 63 2.04 8.22 5.36
CA LYS A 63 1.11 7.86 4.29
C LYS A 63 1.79 7.66 2.93
N LEU A 64 2.82 8.46 2.63
CA LEU A 64 3.55 8.34 1.35
C LEU A 64 4.30 6.99 1.22
N PRO A 65 5.03 6.50 2.24
CA PRO A 65 5.57 5.13 2.23
C PRO A 65 4.53 4.04 1.94
N LEU A 66 3.32 4.14 2.49
CA LEU A 66 2.24 3.20 2.20
C LEU A 66 1.76 3.26 0.74
N VAL A 67 1.77 4.43 0.11
CA VAL A 67 1.50 4.57 -1.33
C VAL A 67 2.54 3.81 -2.15
N TYR A 68 3.83 3.90 -1.78
CA TYR A 68 4.88 3.13 -2.46
C TYR A 68 4.78 1.62 -2.22
N LEU A 69 4.27 1.20 -1.07
CA LEU A 69 3.98 -0.21 -0.83
C LEU A 69 2.88 -0.72 -1.77
N VAL A 70 1.77 0.00 -1.90
CA VAL A 70 0.68 -0.37 -2.84
C VAL A 70 1.20 -0.40 -4.28
N ASP A 71 2.02 0.57 -4.67
CA ASP A 71 2.70 0.56 -5.97
C ASP A 71 3.56 -0.69 -6.17
N SER A 72 4.38 -1.06 -5.18
CA SER A 72 5.21 -2.26 -5.27
C SER A 72 4.37 -3.54 -5.43
N ILE A 73 3.28 -3.67 -4.67
CA ILE A 73 2.35 -4.82 -4.77
C ILE A 73 1.74 -4.90 -6.17
N LEU A 74 1.23 -3.79 -6.70
CA LEU A 74 0.62 -3.75 -8.03
C LEU A 74 1.61 -4.03 -9.17
N ASN A 75 2.89 -3.69 -8.99
CA ASN A 75 3.91 -3.93 -10.02
C ASN A 75 4.55 -5.32 -9.93
N ASN A 76 4.62 -5.94 -8.75
CA ASN A 76 5.35 -7.18 -8.52
C ASN A 76 4.43 -8.36 -8.19
N ALA A 77 3.61 -8.26 -7.13
CA ALA A 77 2.69 -9.33 -6.74
C ALA A 77 1.53 -9.52 -7.72
N LYS A 78 0.95 -8.41 -8.21
CA LYS A 78 -0.12 -8.42 -9.24
C LYS A 78 -1.30 -9.32 -8.85
N GLY A 79 -1.87 -10.06 -9.80
CA GLY A 79 -3.01 -10.95 -9.58
C GLY A 79 -4.28 -10.21 -9.12
N GLU A 80 -4.98 -10.80 -8.17
CA GLU A 80 -6.22 -10.30 -7.59
C GLU A 80 -6.07 -8.91 -6.96
N PHE A 81 -4.85 -8.51 -6.53
CA PHE A 81 -4.59 -7.16 -6.04
C PHE A 81 -4.91 -6.07 -7.07
N ILE A 82 -4.78 -6.34 -8.38
CA ILE A 82 -5.14 -5.36 -9.41
C ILE A 82 -6.64 -5.03 -9.32
N SER A 83 -7.48 -6.04 -9.17
CA SER A 83 -8.94 -5.88 -9.06
C SER A 83 -9.30 -5.22 -7.73
N VAL A 84 -8.87 -5.82 -6.61
CA VAL A 84 -9.19 -5.39 -5.24
C VAL A 84 -8.77 -3.94 -5.00
N VAL A 85 -7.55 -3.57 -5.41
CA VAL A 85 -7.06 -2.20 -5.23
C VAL A 85 -7.80 -1.25 -6.18
N GLY A 86 -8.03 -1.66 -7.43
CA GLY A 86 -8.69 -0.86 -8.46
C GLY A 86 -10.06 -0.34 -8.04
N GLU A 87 -10.83 -1.12 -7.27
CA GLU A 87 -12.16 -0.74 -6.79
C GLU A 87 -12.16 0.49 -5.87
N THR A 88 -11.09 0.70 -5.10
CA THR A 88 -11.05 1.73 -4.05
C THR A 88 -9.92 2.74 -4.19
N ILE A 89 -8.98 2.50 -5.11
CA ILE A 89 -7.74 3.28 -5.18
C ILE A 89 -7.96 4.78 -5.35
N THR A 90 -8.96 5.19 -6.12
CA THR A 90 -9.23 6.62 -6.37
C THR A 90 -9.61 7.35 -5.08
N SER A 91 -10.50 6.78 -4.28
CA SER A 91 -10.94 7.41 -3.02
C SER A 91 -9.84 7.38 -1.96
N VAL A 92 -9.10 6.28 -1.87
CA VAL A 92 -7.97 6.11 -0.94
C VAL A 92 -6.85 7.09 -1.28
N PHE A 93 -6.45 7.17 -2.55
CA PHE A 93 -5.37 8.05 -2.99
C PHE A 93 -5.75 9.51 -2.85
N PHE A 94 -7.00 9.89 -3.15
CA PHE A 94 -7.48 11.25 -2.90
C PHE A 94 -7.41 11.60 -1.40
N SER A 95 -7.87 10.70 -0.52
CA SER A 95 -7.81 10.88 0.93
C SER A 95 -6.36 11.08 1.42
N VAL A 96 -5.42 10.25 0.95
CA VAL A 96 -4.00 10.41 1.28
C VAL A 96 -3.42 11.72 0.73
N TYR A 97 -3.66 12.01 -0.54
CA TYR A 97 -3.12 13.19 -1.21
C TYR A 97 -3.57 14.49 -0.56
N SER A 98 -4.80 14.54 -0.04
CA SER A 98 -5.34 15.71 0.67
C SER A 98 -4.64 16.03 1.99
N LYS A 99 -4.00 15.04 2.62
CA LYS A 99 -3.42 15.15 3.97
C LYS A 99 -1.91 15.36 3.98
N ILE A 100 -1.20 14.84 2.98
CA ILE A 100 0.27 14.93 2.92
C ILE A 100 0.76 16.34 2.52
N ASP A 101 2.01 16.66 2.86
CA ASP A 101 2.65 17.93 2.51
C ASP A 101 2.95 18.06 1.01
N ASP A 102 3.24 19.28 0.55
CA ASP A 102 3.43 19.58 -0.87
C ASP A 102 4.64 18.88 -1.51
N ASN A 103 5.71 18.60 -0.74
CA ASN A 103 6.84 17.83 -1.28
C ASN A 103 6.45 16.37 -1.48
N SER A 104 5.68 15.80 -0.56
CA SER A 104 5.12 14.46 -0.70
C SER A 104 4.10 14.38 -1.84
N LYS A 105 3.25 15.41 -2.03
CA LYS A 105 2.32 15.51 -3.18
C LYS A 105 3.05 15.50 -4.52
N LYS A 106 4.20 16.19 -4.66
CA LYS A 106 5.00 16.17 -5.89
C LYS A 106 5.51 14.77 -6.22
N LYS A 107 6.00 14.04 -5.20
CA LYS A 107 6.47 12.65 -5.34
C LYS A 107 5.33 11.71 -5.72
N PHE A 108 4.18 11.86 -5.06
CA PHE A 108 2.98 11.09 -5.38
C PHE A 108 2.47 11.40 -6.81
N ALA A 109 2.36 12.67 -7.19
CA ALA A 109 1.96 13.06 -8.55
C ALA A 109 2.91 12.47 -9.62
N ARG A 110 4.22 12.42 -9.35
CA ARG A 110 5.18 11.75 -10.22
C ARG A 110 4.88 10.26 -10.36
N LEU A 111 4.57 9.56 -9.26
CA LEU A 111 4.17 8.15 -9.29
C LEU A 111 2.96 7.93 -10.20
N LEU A 112 1.88 8.71 -10.01
CA LEU A 112 0.67 8.61 -10.84
C LEU A 112 0.96 8.91 -12.32
N SER A 113 1.89 9.82 -12.60
CA SER A 113 2.30 10.11 -13.98
C SER A 113 3.04 8.94 -14.64
N ILE A 114 3.71 8.09 -13.86
CA ILE A 114 4.35 6.86 -14.36
C ILE A 114 3.26 5.84 -14.69
N TRP A 115 2.28 5.66 -13.81
CA TRP A 115 1.16 4.74 -14.05
C TRP A 115 0.37 5.09 -15.29
N LYS A 116 0.12 6.38 -15.55
CA LYS A 116 -0.60 6.83 -16.76
C LYS A 116 0.14 6.50 -18.07
N LYS A 117 1.46 6.31 -18.03
CA LYS A 117 2.28 6.04 -19.22
C LYS A 117 2.39 4.55 -19.55
N ASN A 118 2.02 3.69 -18.60
CA ASN A 118 2.04 2.23 -18.74
C ASN A 118 0.62 1.73 -19.01
#